data_AF-A0A840F0H1-F1
#
_entry.id   AF-A0A840F0H1-F1
#
_cell.length_a   1.000
_cell.length_b   1.000
_cell.length_c   1.000
_cell.angle_alpha   90.00
_cell.angle_beta   90.00
_cell.angle_gamma   90.00
#
_symmetry.space_group_name_H-M   'P 1'
#
loop_
_entity.id
_entity.type
_entity.pdbx_description
1 polymer ?
#
loop_
_entity_poly.entity_id
_entity_poly.type
_entity_poly.pdbx_seq_one_letter_code
_entity_poly.pdbx_strand_id
1 'polypeptide(L)'
;MRARAFVIALTGVAVVACGPVGDDGRADAVTAELRSGRDVYRSGTAPRLSLTVHNDTQGSCSIPKHGIGSLLVTSITRDGTAIASASRSIPTFAPPLDAVRAALSPLAGGESTALDVETQSSPAAVVSHRIEANGTMSATTWPVDRPGEYTVTAALRIPDDASHTGLPPLCAVPGTSSVGFTVE
;
A
#
# COMPACT_ATOMS: atom_id res chain seq x y z
N MET A 1 47.84 56.61 -35.26
CA MET A 1 46.41 56.98 -35.16
C MET A 1 45.70 55.97 -34.28
N ARG A 2 44.82 56.47 -33.41
CA ARG A 2 43.88 55.78 -32.49
C ARG A 2 44.45 55.22 -31.18
N ALA A 3 44.26 56.06 -30.16
CA ALA A 3 44.24 55.76 -28.73
C ALA A 3 43.04 54.88 -28.33
N ARG A 4 43.13 54.22 -27.17
CA ARG A 4 42.26 54.48 -26.00
C ARG A 4 42.64 53.57 -24.82
N ALA A 5 43.04 54.21 -23.73
CA ALA A 5 43.00 53.65 -22.39
C ALA A 5 41.54 53.61 -21.89
N PHE A 6 41.19 52.64 -21.03
CA PHE A 6 40.13 52.80 -20.06
C PHE A 6 40.39 51.99 -18.78
N VAL A 7 39.87 52.56 -17.69
CA VAL A 7 40.28 52.43 -16.30
C VAL A 7 39.39 51.45 -15.51
N ILE A 8 40.00 50.90 -14.46
CA ILE A 8 39.53 50.16 -13.28
C ILE A 8 38.11 50.47 -12.78
N ALA A 9 37.38 49.44 -12.32
CA ALA A 9 36.51 49.51 -11.14
C ALA A 9 36.23 48.11 -10.54
N LEU A 10 36.82 47.83 -9.38
CA LEU A 10 36.35 46.84 -8.40
C LEU A 10 35.08 47.39 -7.74
N THR A 11 33.96 46.66 -7.80
CA THR A 11 32.91 46.75 -6.76
C THR A 11 32.15 45.44 -6.68
N GLY A 12 32.27 44.75 -5.54
CA GLY A 12 31.47 43.58 -5.22
C GLY A 12 30.09 43.99 -4.70
N VAL A 13 29.09 43.14 -5.00
CA VAL A 13 27.92 42.89 -4.16
C VAL A 13 27.59 41.41 -4.35
N ALA A 14 28.01 40.57 -3.39
CA ALA A 14 27.50 39.22 -3.29
C ALA A 14 26.09 39.30 -2.71
N VAL A 15 25.08 39.26 -3.59
CA VAL A 15 23.70 39.02 -3.16
C VAL A 15 23.61 37.52 -2.89
N VAL A 16 23.75 37.13 -1.62
CA VAL A 16 23.27 35.83 -1.14
C VAL A 16 21.76 35.91 -1.22
N ALA A 17 21.20 35.48 -2.35
CA ALA A 17 19.79 35.17 -2.42
C ALA A 17 19.57 33.97 -1.48
N CYS A 18 18.86 34.19 -0.37
CA CYS A 18 18.19 33.14 0.35
C CYS A 18 17.34 32.36 -0.66
N GLY A 19 17.84 31.21 -1.09
CA GLY A 19 16.98 30.23 -1.74
C GLY A 19 15.87 29.87 -0.75
N PRO A 20 14.61 29.75 -1.17
CA PRO A 20 13.66 29.00 -0.37
C PRO A 20 14.23 27.58 -0.22
N VAL A 21 14.59 27.22 1.01
CA VAL A 21 14.67 25.83 1.44
C VAL A 21 13.21 25.38 1.48
N GLY A 22 12.71 24.94 0.33
CA GLY A 22 11.33 24.50 0.15
C GLY A 22 11.34 23.03 -0.23
N ASP A 23 10.97 22.21 0.76
CA ASP A 23 10.58 20.80 0.73
C ASP A 23 11.33 19.89 -0.25
N ASP A 24 12.08 18.95 0.33
CA ASP A 24 12.43 17.70 -0.34
C ASP A 24 11.15 17.12 -0.95
N GLY A 25 11.06 17.20 -2.28
CA GLY A 25 9.89 16.87 -3.07
C GLY A 25 9.44 15.43 -2.89
N ARG A 26 8.74 15.16 -1.79
CA ARG A 26 7.84 14.02 -1.69
C ARG A 26 6.77 14.31 -2.72
N ALA A 27 6.85 13.64 -3.86
CA ALA A 27 5.85 13.77 -4.90
C ALA A 27 4.47 13.51 -4.27
N ASP A 28 3.55 14.45 -4.42
CA ASP A 28 2.14 14.29 -4.09
C ASP A 28 1.66 12.98 -4.71
N ALA A 29 1.47 11.95 -3.88
CA ALA A 29 1.17 10.60 -4.36
C ALA A 29 0.29 9.87 -3.35
N VAL A 30 -0.45 8.88 -3.84
CA VAL A 30 -1.08 7.90 -2.96
C VAL A 30 -0.05 6.83 -2.64
N THR A 31 0.27 6.66 -1.36
CA THR A 31 1.26 5.68 -0.88
C THR A 31 0.60 4.65 0.02
N ALA A 32 1.27 3.52 0.23
CA ALA A 32 0.81 2.53 1.20
C ALA A 32 1.93 1.93 2.04
N GLU A 33 1.61 1.66 3.30
CA GLU A 33 2.51 1.11 4.30
C GLU A 33 1.85 -0.09 4.97
N LEU A 34 2.45 -1.27 4.82
CA LEU A 34 2.03 -2.47 5.53
C LEU A 34 2.62 -2.45 6.94
N ARG A 35 1.76 -2.66 7.94
CA ARG A 35 2.13 -2.66 9.36
C ARG A 35 1.70 -3.95 10.04
N SER A 36 2.47 -4.33 11.04
CA SER A 36 2.11 -5.35 12.01
C SER A 36 1.70 -4.67 13.31
N GLY A 37 0.66 -5.20 13.96
CA GLY A 37 0.21 -4.70 15.25
C GLY A 37 1.19 -5.01 16.39
N ARG A 38 2.13 -5.93 16.18
CA ARG A 38 3.19 -6.35 17.12
C ARG A 38 4.41 -6.87 16.38
N ASP A 39 5.57 -6.73 17.00
CA ASP A 39 6.81 -7.32 16.47
C ASP A 39 6.90 -8.82 16.77
N VAL A 40 6.26 -9.28 17.85
CA VAL A 40 6.30 -10.69 18.29
C VAL A 40 4.89 -11.23 18.57
N TYR A 41 4.62 -12.43 18.06
CA TYR A 41 3.39 -13.19 18.30
C TYR A 41 3.72 -14.57 18.88
N ARG A 42 2.82 -15.11 19.69
CA ARG A 42 2.93 -16.51 20.13
C ARG A 42 2.53 -17.45 19.01
N SER A 43 3.19 -18.59 18.94
CA SER A 43 2.83 -19.71 18.07
C SER A 43 1.32 -20.04 18.18
N GLY A 44 0.69 -20.26 17.04
CA GLY A 44 -0.76 -20.46 16.93
C GLY A 44 -1.62 -19.19 17.05
N THR A 45 -1.03 -18.00 17.26
CA THR A 45 -1.77 -16.73 17.26
C THR A 45 -1.73 -16.09 15.87
N ALA A 46 -2.90 -15.74 15.33
CA ALA A 46 -2.99 -15.00 14.08
C ALA A 46 -2.32 -13.62 14.23
N PRO A 47 -1.44 -13.20 13.30
CA PRO A 47 -0.88 -11.86 13.34
C PRO A 47 -1.97 -10.83 13.04
N ARG A 48 -1.82 -9.61 13.58
CA ARG A 48 -2.66 -8.48 13.20
C ARG A 48 -1.88 -7.64 12.20
N LEU A 49 -2.36 -7.55 10.97
CA LEU A 49 -1.68 -6.87 9.88
C LEU A 49 -2.64 -5.88 9.22
N SER A 50 -2.14 -4.70 8.83
CA SER A 50 -2.94 -3.67 8.18
C SER A 50 -2.13 -2.91 7.14
N LEU A 51 -2.72 -2.67 5.96
CA LEU A 51 -2.16 -1.78 4.94
C LEU A 51 -2.76 -0.39 5.13
N THR A 52 -1.95 0.57 5.58
CA THR A 52 -2.35 1.97 5.67
C THR A 52 -2.12 2.63 4.32
N VAL A 53 -3.16 3.25 3.75
CA VAL A 53 -3.07 4.02 2.52
C VAL A 53 -3.15 5.49 2.87
N HIS A 54 -2.19 6.26 2.38
CA HIS A 54 -2.08 7.70 2.56
C HIS A 54 -2.34 8.37 1.22
N ASN A 55 -3.28 9.32 1.19
CA ASN A 55 -3.47 10.17 0.02
C ASN A 55 -2.76 11.50 0.24
N ASP A 56 -1.47 11.57 -0.08
CA ASP A 56 -0.67 12.78 0.08
C ASP A 56 -0.95 13.81 -1.04
N THR A 57 -1.93 13.55 -1.93
CA THR A 57 -2.35 14.47 -2.99
C THR A 57 -3.38 15.48 -2.50
N GLN A 58 -3.65 16.51 -3.30
CA GLN A 58 -4.76 17.44 -3.05
C GLN A 58 -6.14 16.91 -3.50
N GLY A 59 -6.14 15.89 -4.36
CA GLY A 59 -7.36 15.31 -4.93
C GLY A 59 -7.98 14.24 -4.04
N SER A 60 -9.26 13.94 -4.23
CA SER A 60 -9.87 12.74 -3.65
C SER A 60 -9.67 11.54 -4.57
N CYS A 61 -9.55 10.35 -3.98
CA CYS A 61 -9.60 9.09 -4.69
C CYS A 61 -10.54 8.11 -3.98
N SER A 62 -10.96 7.05 -4.67
CA SER A 62 -11.85 6.03 -4.13
C SER A 62 -11.07 4.82 -3.66
N ILE A 63 -11.32 4.39 -2.44
CA ILE A 63 -10.70 3.21 -1.82
C ILE A 63 -11.78 2.34 -1.16
N PRO A 64 -11.65 1.00 -1.18
CA PRO A 64 -12.55 0.12 -0.44
C PRO A 64 -12.44 0.34 1.06
N LYS A 65 -13.53 0.12 1.79
CA LYS A 65 -13.55 0.14 3.26
C LYS A 65 -12.88 -1.07 3.91
N HIS A 66 -12.58 -2.12 3.14
CA HIS A 66 -11.95 -3.35 3.62
C HIS A 66 -11.07 -4.00 2.54
N GLY A 67 -10.09 -4.82 2.95
CA GLY A 67 -9.11 -5.43 2.04
C GLY A 67 -9.65 -6.54 1.12
N ILE A 68 -10.83 -7.11 1.39
CA ILE A 68 -11.34 -8.25 0.61
C ILE A 68 -11.50 -7.89 -0.87
N GLY A 69 -10.78 -8.59 -1.75
CA GLY A 69 -10.83 -8.39 -3.20
C GLY A 69 -10.09 -7.15 -3.71
N SER A 70 -9.39 -6.42 -2.83
CA SER A 70 -8.65 -5.19 -3.20
C SER A 70 -7.31 -5.01 -2.51
N LEU A 71 -7.01 -5.80 -1.49
CA LEU A 71 -5.69 -5.98 -0.90
C LEU A 71 -5.20 -7.37 -1.30
N LEU A 72 -4.03 -7.41 -1.94
CA LEU A 72 -3.40 -8.66 -2.38
C LEU A 72 -2.11 -8.90 -1.59
N VAL A 73 -2.07 -9.98 -0.82
CA VAL A 73 -0.80 -10.52 -0.30
C VAL A 73 -0.12 -11.27 -1.43
N THR A 74 1.08 -10.84 -1.80
CA THR A 74 1.82 -11.38 -2.96
C THR A 74 2.83 -12.45 -2.55
N SER A 75 3.39 -12.36 -1.34
CA SER A 75 4.35 -13.33 -0.84
C SER A 75 4.44 -13.29 0.68
N ILE A 76 4.73 -14.43 1.28
CA ILE A 76 5.17 -14.53 2.67
C ILE A 76 6.44 -15.38 2.71
N THR A 77 7.44 -14.92 3.42
CA THR A 77 8.64 -15.69 3.74
C THR A 77 8.71 -15.95 5.23
N ARG A 78 9.43 -17.00 5.61
CA ARG A 78 9.88 -17.28 6.97
C ARG A 78 11.37 -17.59 6.95
N ASP A 79 12.15 -16.88 7.76
CA ASP A 79 13.61 -16.97 7.83
C ASP A 79 14.24 -16.83 6.42
N GLY A 80 13.71 -15.89 5.62
CA GLY A 80 14.10 -15.65 4.24
C GLY A 80 13.60 -16.68 3.20
N THR A 81 12.92 -17.75 3.62
CA THR A 81 12.41 -18.80 2.71
C THR A 81 10.93 -18.61 2.41
N ALA A 82 10.54 -18.68 1.14
CA ALA A 82 9.13 -18.57 0.75
C ALA A 82 8.25 -19.67 1.38
N ILE A 83 7.09 -19.27 1.91
CA ILE A 83 6.09 -20.19 2.45
C ILE A 83 5.15 -20.60 1.33
N ALA A 84 4.93 -21.91 1.18
CA ALA A 84 3.95 -22.43 0.25
C ALA A 84 2.54 -21.98 0.64
N SER A 85 1.78 -21.48 -0.32
CA SER A 85 0.37 -21.17 -0.16
C SER A 85 -0.54 -22.25 -0.71
N ALA A 86 -1.76 -22.26 -0.22
CA ALA A 86 -2.86 -22.98 -0.83
C ALA A 86 -3.89 -21.97 -1.34
N SER A 87 -4.32 -22.12 -2.59
CA SER A 87 -5.38 -21.30 -3.17
C SER A 87 -6.60 -22.15 -3.48
N ARG A 88 -7.80 -21.60 -3.21
CA ARG A 88 -9.08 -22.24 -3.54
C ARG A 88 -10.08 -21.21 -4.01
N SER A 89 -10.98 -21.61 -4.91
CA SER A 89 -12.16 -20.81 -5.21
C SER A 89 -13.10 -20.79 -4.00
N ILE A 90 -13.75 -19.66 -3.75
CA ILE A 90 -14.76 -19.52 -2.71
C ILE A 90 -16.11 -19.14 -3.33
N PRO A 91 -17.22 -19.77 -2.90
CA PRO A 91 -18.54 -19.45 -3.40
C PRO A 91 -18.96 -18.06 -2.93
N THR A 92 -19.56 -17.27 -3.82
CA THR A 92 -20.13 -15.97 -3.49
C THR A 92 -21.61 -15.92 -3.82
N PHE A 93 -22.40 -15.25 -2.99
CA PHE A 93 -23.85 -15.08 -3.20
C PHE A 93 -24.20 -13.97 -4.20
N ALA A 94 -23.22 -13.11 -4.51
CA ALA A 94 -23.30 -12.04 -5.48
C ALA A 94 -21.97 -11.94 -6.24
N PRO A 95 -21.92 -11.24 -7.39
CA PRO A 95 -20.67 -10.98 -8.08
C PRO A 95 -19.64 -10.30 -7.16
N PRO A 96 -18.44 -10.87 -6.98
CA PRO A 96 -17.37 -10.31 -6.15
C PRO A 96 -17.06 -8.83 -6.43
N LEU A 97 -17.09 -8.45 -7.72
CA LEU A 97 -16.79 -7.09 -8.17
C LEU A 97 -17.80 -6.07 -7.63
N ASP A 98 -19.08 -6.44 -7.54
CA ASP A 98 -20.13 -5.56 -7.03
C ASP A 98 -19.95 -5.29 -5.53
N ALA A 99 -19.47 -6.29 -4.77
CA ALA A 99 -19.13 -6.11 -3.36
C ALA A 99 -17.98 -5.12 -3.18
N VAL A 100 -16.92 -5.22 -4.00
CA VAL A 100 -15.81 -4.24 -3.98
C VAL A 100 -16.31 -2.84 -4.35
N ARG A 101 -17.09 -2.72 -5.42
CA ARG A 101 -17.67 -1.44 -5.86
C ARG A 101 -18.55 -0.80 -4.78
N ALA A 102 -19.39 -1.58 -4.11
CA ALA A 102 -20.25 -1.12 -3.02
C ALA A 102 -19.46 -0.72 -1.76
N ALA A 103 -18.27 -1.30 -1.57
CA ALA A 103 -17.39 -0.97 -0.46
C ALA A 103 -16.55 0.29 -0.69
N LEU A 104 -16.56 0.88 -1.90
CA LEU A 104 -15.78 2.09 -2.19
C LEU A 104 -16.28 3.29 -1.37
N SER A 105 -15.34 4.08 -0.89
CA SER A 105 -15.56 5.40 -0.30
C SER A 105 -14.50 6.38 -0.77
N PRO A 106 -14.83 7.68 -0.87
CA PRO A 106 -13.83 8.72 -1.05
C PRO A 106 -12.83 8.73 0.10
N LEU A 107 -11.56 8.91 -0.24
CA LEU A 107 -10.46 9.27 0.64
C LEU A 107 -9.97 10.65 0.18
N ALA A 108 -10.19 11.67 1.00
CA ALA A 108 -9.83 13.04 0.62
C ALA A 108 -8.30 13.24 0.59
N GLY A 109 -7.87 14.34 -0.01
CA GLY A 109 -6.46 14.73 0.03
C GLY A 109 -6.00 15.03 1.45
N GLY A 110 -4.81 14.53 1.82
CA GLY A 110 -4.27 14.59 3.18
C GLY A 110 -4.86 13.56 4.15
N GLU A 111 -5.81 12.72 3.73
CA GLU A 111 -6.38 11.67 4.58
C GLU A 111 -5.61 10.35 4.48
N SER A 112 -5.87 9.48 5.46
CA SER A 112 -5.34 8.13 5.48
C SER A 112 -6.38 7.14 6.00
N THR A 113 -6.32 5.91 5.51
CA THR A 113 -7.20 4.82 5.97
C THR A 113 -6.43 3.51 6.06
N ALA A 114 -6.84 2.62 6.95
CA ALA A 114 -6.22 1.31 7.12
C ALA A 114 -7.15 0.21 6.61
N LEU A 115 -6.59 -0.70 5.82
CA LEU A 115 -7.25 -1.93 5.38
C LEU A 115 -6.64 -3.09 6.12
N ASP A 116 -7.44 -3.79 6.92
CA ASP A 116 -6.97 -5.00 7.59
C ASP A 116 -6.65 -6.08 6.56
N VAL A 117 -5.50 -6.74 6.74
CA VAL A 117 -5.18 -8.00 6.06
C VAL A 117 -5.89 -9.10 6.83
N GLU A 118 -6.61 -9.96 6.11
CA GLU A 118 -7.34 -11.03 6.74
C GLU A 118 -6.40 -12.10 7.30
N THR A 119 -6.70 -12.57 8.51
CA THR A 119 -5.99 -13.65 9.16
C THR A 119 -6.96 -14.65 9.81
N GLN A 120 -6.50 -15.88 9.99
CA GLN A 120 -7.24 -16.96 10.63
C GLN A 120 -6.46 -17.44 11.85
N SER A 121 -7.16 -17.89 12.90
CA SER A 121 -6.55 -18.26 14.18
C SER A 121 -6.44 -19.76 14.43
N SER A 122 -6.95 -20.63 13.55
CA SER A 122 -6.87 -22.08 13.75
C SER A 122 -6.96 -22.87 12.42
N PRO A 123 -5.82 -23.30 11.84
CA PRO A 123 -4.45 -22.90 12.20
C PRO A 123 -4.20 -21.39 11.94
N ALA A 124 -3.15 -20.83 12.55
CA ALA A 124 -2.77 -19.43 12.33
C ALA A 124 -2.34 -19.23 10.87
N ALA A 125 -3.01 -18.33 10.16
CA ALA A 125 -2.75 -18.10 8.74
C ALA A 125 -3.01 -16.66 8.33
N VAL A 126 -2.30 -16.21 7.29
CA VAL A 126 -2.62 -14.98 6.55
C VAL A 126 -3.42 -15.37 5.30
N VAL A 127 -4.45 -14.58 4.99
CA VAL A 127 -5.39 -14.85 3.90
C VAL A 127 -5.44 -13.65 2.97
N SER A 128 -5.45 -13.92 1.68
CA SER A 128 -5.68 -12.91 0.64
C SER A 128 -6.81 -13.34 -0.27
N HIS A 129 -7.68 -12.39 -0.57
CA HIS A 129 -8.81 -12.57 -1.46
C HIS A 129 -8.56 -11.90 -2.80
N ARG A 130 -8.79 -12.63 -3.90
CA ARG A 130 -8.61 -12.10 -5.26
C ARG A 130 -9.85 -12.35 -6.09
N ILE A 131 -10.24 -11.34 -6.87
CA ILE A 131 -11.21 -11.52 -7.95
C ILE A 131 -10.43 -12.00 -9.17
N GLU A 132 -10.80 -13.17 -9.66
CA GLU A 132 -10.19 -13.82 -10.80
C GLU A 132 -10.74 -13.23 -12.11
N ALA A 133 -10.00 -13.44 -13.22
CA ALA A 133 -10.40 -12.93 -14.53
C ALA A 133 -11.77 -13.46 -15.03
N ASN A 134 -12.21 -14.61 -14.51
CA ASN A 134 -13.53 -15.18 -14.80
C ASN A 134 -14.66 -14.60 -13.90
N GLY A 135 -14.36 -13.59 -13.08
CA GLY A 135 -15.30 -12.95 -12.17
C GLY A 135 -15.56 -13.71 -10.86
N THR A 136 -14.94 -14.89 -10.66
CA THR A 136 -15.05 -15.63 -9.39
C THR A 136 -14.09 -15.08 -8.35
N MET A 137 -14.28 -15.46 -7.08
CA MET A 137 -13.36 -15.09 -6.00
C MET A 137 -12.52 -16.31 -5.60
N SER A 138 -11.24 -16.07 -5.35
CA SER A 138 -10.33 -17.04 -4.75
C SER A 138 -9.82 -16.54 -3.40
N ALA A 139 -9.52 -17.47 -2.51
CA ALA A 139 -8.82 -17.23 -1.26
C ALA A 139 -7.48 -17.97 -1.31
N THR A 140 -6.39 -17.25 -1.08
CA THR A 140 -5.05 -17.81 -0.93
C THR A 140 -4.63 -17.69 0.52
N THR A 141 -4.14 -18.80 1.08
CA THR A 141 -3.81 -18.92 2.50
C THR A 141 -2.36 -19.34 2.67
N TRP A 142 -1.66 -18.68 3.59
CA TRP A 142 -0.30 -18.99 4.01
C TRP A 142 -0.27 -19.32 5.50
N PRO A 143 0.21 -20.49 5.91
CA PRO A 143 0.37 -20.81 7.32
C PRO A 143 1.46 -19.94 7.96
N VAL A 144 1.16 -19.41 9.15
CA VAL A 144 2.09 -18.61 9.99
C VAL A 144 2.11 -19.12 11.43
N ASP A 145 1.91 -20.43 11.58
CA ASP A 145 1.71 -21.15 12.84
C ASP A 145 2.99 -21.69 13.47
N ARG A 146 4.12 -21.62 12.75
CA ARG A 146 5.42 -22.12 13.22
C ARG A 146 6.33 -20.98 13.68
N PRO A 147 7.23 -21.21 14.65
CA PRO A 147 8.22 -20.20 15.03
C PRO A 147 9.13 -19.78 13.87
N GLY A 148 9.62 -18.54 13.92
CA GLY A 148 10.54 -17.94 12.93
C GLY A 148 10.26 -16.47 12.65
N GLU A 149 11.12 -15.84 11.84
CA GLU A 149 10.97 -14.46 11.37
C GLU A 149 10.19 -14.43 10.07
N TYR A 150 9.01 -13.83 10.07
CA TYR A 150 8.13 -13.72 8.92
C TYR A 150 8.27 -12.37 8.24
N THR A 151 8.27 -12.36 6.92
CA THR A 151 8.07 -11.14 6.12
C THR A 151 6.87 -11.31 5.21
N VAL A 152 5.90 -10.41 5.32
CA VAL A 152 4.69 -10.36 4.47
C VAL A 152 4.84 -9.22 3.49
N THR A 153 4.56 -9.48 2.21
CA THR A 153 4.48 -8.46 1.17
C THR A 153 3.07 -8.39 0.64
N ALA A 154 2.51 -7.18 0.57
CA ALA A 154 1.16 -6.94 0.08
C ALA A 154 1.09 -5.69 -0.79
N ALA A 155 -0.02 -5.55 -1.51
CA ALA A 155 -0.28 -4.39 -2.34
C ALA A 155 -1.77 -4.06 -2.38
N LEU A 156 -2.08 -2.78 -2.56
CA LEU A 156 -3.42 -2.37 -2.96
C LEU A 156 -3.60 -2.70 -4.45
N ARG A 157 -4.64 -3.47 -4.77
CA ARG A 157 -5.02 -3.94 -6.11
C ARG A 157 -6.53 -3.89 -6.24
N ILE A 158 -7.07 -2.68 -6.32
CA ILE A 158 -8.50 -2.48 -6.62
C ILE A 158 -8.72 -2.87 -8.10
N PRO A 159 -9.69 -3.73 -8.43
CA PRO A 159 -10.03 -4.01 -9.83
C PRO A 159 -10.48 -2.74 -10.55
N ASP A 160 -9.93 -2.47 -11.75
CA ASP A 160 -10.25 -1.25 -12.50
C ASP A 160 -11.74 -1.12 -12.84
N ASP A 161 -12.40 -2.26 -13.09
CA ASP A 161 -13.84 -2.36 -13.35
C ASP A 161 -14.71 -2.07 -12.12
N ALA A 162 -14.11 -1.90 -10.93
CA ALA A 162 -14.81 -1.43 -9.74
C ALA A 162 -15.08 0.08 -9.76
N SER A 163 -14.46 0.82 -10.70
CA SER A 163 -14.73 2.26 -10.86
C SER A 163 -16.22 2.55 -11.08
N HIS A 164 -16.65 3.73 -10.64
CA HIS A 164 -18.04 4.17 -10.68
C HIS A 164 -18.12 5.68 -10.96
N THR A 165 -18.97 6.10 -11.89
CA THR A 165 -19.05 7.50 -12.36
C THR A 165 -19.49 8.50 -11.30
N GLY A 166 -20.18 8.04 -10.25
CA GLY A 166 -20.59 8.85 -9.10
C GLY A 166 -19.53 8.97 -7.99
N LEU A 167 -18.32 8.42 -8.18
CA LEU A 167 -17.24 8.46 -7.20
C LEU A 167 -15.95 9.04 -7.83
N PRO A 168 -15.00 9.54 -7.02
CA PRO A 168 -13.67 9.89 -7.50
C PRO A 168 -12.96 8.69 -8.17
N PRO A 169 -11.90 8.93 -8.98
CA PRO A 169 -11.07 7.87 -9.54
C PRO A 169 -10.53 6.93 -8.46
N LEU A 170 -10.28 5.67 -8.80
CA LEU A 170 -9.69 4.71 -7.85
C LEU A 170 -8.31 5.19 -7.37
N CYS A 171 -8.00 4.96 -6.09
CA CYS A 171 -6.68 5.27 -5.55
C CYS A 171 -5.60 4.41 -6.23
N ALA A 172 -4.63 5.06 -6.86
CA ALA A 172 -3.50 4.41 -7.52
C ALA A 172 -2.28 4.38 -6.59
N VAL A 173 -2.03 3.23 -5.96
CA VAL A 173 -0.85 3.01 -5.11
C VAL A 173 0.19 2.20 -5.89
N PRO A 174 1.38 2.77 -6.18
CA PRO A 174 2.40 2.04 -6.90
C PRO A 174 3.05 0.96 -6.03
N GLY A 175 3.44 -0.16 -6.67
CA GLY A 175 4.32 -1.17 -6.07
C GLY A 175 3.64 -2.10 -5.05
N THR A 176 4.45 -2.48 -4.06
CA THR A 176 4.13 -3.38 -2.94
C THR A 176 4.76 -2.82 -1.66
N SER A 177 4.21 -3.18 -0.50
CA SER A 177 4.78 -2.86 0.81
C SER A 177 5.03 -4.15 1.60
N SER A 178 6.07 -4.16 2.44
CA SER A 178 6.46 -5.33 3.21
C SER A 178 6.58 -5.01 4.70
N VAL A 179 6.27 -5.99 5.55
CA VAL A 179 6.43 -5.89 7.00
C VAL A 179 6.98 -7.19 7.58
N GLY A 180 7.84 -7.07 8.59
CA GLY A 180 8.36 -8.19 9.36
C GLY A 180 7.62 -8.40 10.69
N PHE A 181 7.58 -9.63 11.18
CA PHE A 181 7.24 -9.99 12.57
C PHE A 181 7.82 -11.36 12.94
N THR A 182 7.95 -11.65 14.22
CA THR A 182 8.46 -12.93 14.74
C THR A 182 7.34 -13.74 15.37
N VAL A 183 7.39 -15.06 15.18
CA VAL A 183 6.56 -16.03 15.92
C VAL A 183 7.44 -16.84 16.85
N GLU A 184 7.03 -16.95 18.13
CA GLU A 184 7.72 -17.69 19.20
C GLU A 184 6.85 -18.81 19.79
#